data_AF-A0A2V4E195-F1
#
_entry.id   AF-A0A2V4E195-F1
#
_cell.length_a   1.000
_cell.length_b   1.000
_cell.length_c   1.000
_cell.angle_alpha   90.00
_cell.angle_beta   90.00
_cell.angle_gamma   90.00
#
_symmetry.space_group_name_H-M   'P 1'
#
loop_
_entity.id
_entity.type
_entity.pdbx_description
1 polymer ?
#
loop_
_entity_poly.entity_id
_entity_poly.type
_entity_poly.pdbx_seq_one_letter_code
_entity_poly.pdbx_strand_id
1 'polypeptide(L)' 'MKKGLGILAKDWQGKRESYKIAIPKPTDHNFRLPSSDLSGDNALFIPVGTASGGIAEVVVDQVPFIK' A
#
# COMPACT_ATOMS: atom_id res chain seq x y z
N MET A 1 4.94 8.08 -10.80
CA MET A 1 4.37 7.81 -9.46
C MET A 1 2.86 7.57 -9.50
N LYS A 2 2.03 8.54 -9.91
CA LYS A 2 0.54 8.46 -9.86
C LYS A 2 -0.07 7.31 -10.67
N LYS A 3 0.40 7.09 -11.91
CA LYS A 3 -0.05 5.97 -12.76
C LYS A 3 0.23 4.59 -12.16
N GLY A 4 1.33 4.44 -11.41
CA GLY A 4 1.70 3.15 -10.79
C GLY A 4 0.92 2.85 -9.49
N LEU A 5 0.25 3.84 -8.90
CA LEU A 5 -0.57 3.66 -7.70
C LEU A 5 -2.05 3.40 -8.03
N GLY A 6 -2.44 3.38 -9.30
CA GLY A 6 -3.84 3.16 -9.72
C GLY A 6 -4.83 4.28 -9.32
N ILE A 7 -4.35 5.40 -8.76
CA ILE A 7 -5.20 6.52 -8.33
C ILE A 7 -5.64 7.32 -9.57
N LEU A 8 -6.94 7.50 -9.76
CA LEU A 8 -7.48 8.26 -10.89
C LEU A 8 -6.99 9.71 -10.86
N ALA A 9 -6.85 10.28 -12.05
CA ALA A 9 -6.52 11.70 -12.17
C ALA A 9 -7.62 12.54 -11.50
N LYS A 10 -7.21 13.52 -10.70
CA LYS A 10 -8.07 14.47 -9.96
C LYS A 10 -8.72 13.94 -8.66
N ASP A 11 -8.76 12.65 -8.39
CA ASP A 11 -9.30 12.09 -7.11
C ASP A 11 -8.54 12.56 -5.86
N TRP A 12 -7.29 12.98 -6.05
CA TRP A 12 -6.40 13.51 -5.03
C TRP A 12 -6.28 15.04 -5.06
N GLN A 13 -6.79 15.72 -6.10
CA GLN A 13 -6.69 17.18 -6.21
C GLN A 13 -7.66 17.84 -5.23
N GLY A 14 -7.15 18.74 -4.38
CA GLY A 14 -7.92 19.38 -3.32
C GLY A 14 -8.00 18.59 -2.01
N LYS A 15 -7.56 17.32 -1.98
CA LYS A 15 -7.30 16.59 -0.73
C LYS A 15 -5.92 17.00 -0.24
N ARG A 16 -5.88 17.67 0.92
CA ARG A 16 -4.61 18.08 1.54
C ARG A 16 -3.87 16.82 1.98
N GLU A 17 -2.80 16.56 1.26
CA GLU A 17 -1.60 15.80 1.66
C GLU A 17 -1.66 14.28 1.42
N SER A 18 -0.94 13.85 0.38
CA SER A 18 -0.42 12.49 0.30
C SER A 18 0.88 12.43 1.09
N TYR A 19 0.94 11.57 2.09
CA TYR A 19 2.13 11.38 2.91
C TYR A 19 2.91 10.15 2.45
N LYS A 20 4.24 10.25 2.47
CA LYS A 20 5.10 9.08 2.34
C LYS A 20 5.49 8.63 3.73
N ILE A 21 5.07 7.44 4.12
CA ILE A 21 5.53 6.78 5.35
C ILE A 21 6.74 5.94 4.97
N ALA A 22 7.92 6.30 5.48
CA ALA A 22 9.12 5.51 5.32
C ALA A 22 9.25 4.55 6.51
N ILE A 23 9.14 3.25 6.26
CA ILE A 23 9.34 2.21 7.27
C ILE A 23 10.80 1.74 7.16
N PRO A 24 11.66 2.01 8.16
CA PRO A 24 13.01 1.44 8.18
C PRO A 24 12.90 -0.08 8.38
N LYS A 25 13.63 -0.86 7.58
CA LYS A 25 13.68 -2.34 7.65
C LYS A 25 12.28 -3.01 7.75
N PRO A 26 11.45 -2.91 6.69
CA PRO A 26 10.09 -3.47 6.70
C PRO A 26 10.05 -4.99 6.94
N THR A 27 11.16 -5.70 6.67
CA THR A 27 11.31 -7.14 6.93
C THR A 27 11.23 -7.51 8.40
N ASP A 28 11.46 -6.56 9.32
CA ASP A 28 11.44 -6.79 10.77
C ASP A 28 10.00 -6.76 11.33
N HIS A 29 9.01 -6.43 10.49
CA HIS A 29 7.62 -6.22 10.87
C HIS A 29 6.69 -7.31 10.27
N ASN A 30 7.03 -8.59 10.46
CA ASN A 30 6.20 -9.72 10.01
C ASN A 30 5.78 -9.61 8.52
N PHE A 31 6.79 -9.52 7.67
CA PHE A 31 6.67 -9.34 6.23
C PHE A 31 6.00 -10.55 5.57
N ARG A 32 4.89 -10.31 4.88
CA ARG A 32 4.10 -11.36 4.22
C ARG A 32 3.49 -10.88 2.91
N LEU A 33 3.14 -11.83 2.06
CA LEU A 33 2.35 -11.54 0.86
C LEU A 33 0.89 -11.23 1.25
N PRO A 34 0.23 -10.31 0.54
CA PRO A 34 -1.20 -10.07 0.73
C PRO A 34 -2.02 -11.28 0.25
N SER A 35 -3.17 -11.49 0.90
CA SER A 35 -4.19 -12.46 0.53
C SER A 35 -5.57 -11.80 0.52
N SER A 36 -6.51 -12.37 -0.24
CA SER A 36 -7.84 -11.78 -0.49
C SER A 36 -8.79 -11.80 0.72
N ASP A 37 -8.36 -12.38 1.83
CA ASP A 37 -9.10 -12.44 3.09
C ASP A 37 -8.58 -11.42 4.12
N LEU A 38 -7.54 -10.63 3.78
CA LEU A 38 -7.02 -9.61 4.66
C LEU A 38 -7.90 -8.36 4.67
N SER A 39 -8.02 -7.77 5.86
CA SER A 39 -8.62 -6.43 5.99
C SER A 39 -7.79 -5.41 5.21
N GLY A 40 -8.45 -4.61 4.38
CA GLY A 40 -7.81 -3.66 3.46
C GLY A 40 -7.84 -4.11 2.00
N ASP A 41 -8.17 -5.38 1.74
CA ASP A 41 -8.46 -5.87 0.39
C ASP A 41 -9.70 -5.18 -0.22
N ASN A 42 -9.78 -5.13 -1.55
CA ASN A 42 -10.91 -4.65 -2.32
C ASN A 42 -11.04 -5.41 -3.66
N ALA A 43 -12.10 -5.11 -4.42
CA ALA A 43 -12.42 -5.79 -5.68
C ALA A 43 -11.35 -5.69 -6.79
N LEU A 44 -10.29 -4.89 -6.61
CA LEU A 44 -9.19 -4.73 -7.57
C LEU A 44 -7.92 -5.51 -7.18
N PHE A 45 -7.97 -6.32 -6.12
CA PHE A 45 -6.81 -7.10 -5.71
C PHE A 45 -6.36 -8.11 -6.75
N ILE A 46 -5.05 -8.21 -6.87
CA ILE A 46 -4.38 -9.14 -7.76
C ILE A 46 -3.48 -10.01 -6.88
N PRO A 47 -3.67 -11.34 -6.90
CA PRO A 47 -2.76 -12.27 -6.25
C PRO A 47 -1.31 -12.05 -6.73
N VAL A 48 -0.32 -12.56 -5.99
CA VAL A 48 1.13 -12.49 -6.32
C VAL A 48 1.84 -11.20 -5.83
N GLY A 49 1.24 -10.47 -4.88
CA GLY A 49 1.95 -9.37 -4.20
C GLY A 49 2.32 -8.23 -5.14
N THR A 50 1.40 -7.85 -6.01
CA THR A 50 1.57 -6.73 -6.94
C THR A 50 0.29 -5.91 -6.99
N ALA A 51 0.39 -4.62 -6.71
CA ALA A 51 -0.71 -3.68 -6.86
C ALA A 51 -1.10 -3.54 -8.34
N SER A 52 -2.34 -3.12 -8.60
CA SER A 52 -2.90 -2.98 -9.96
C SER A 52 -2.08 -2.11 -10.94
N GLY A 53 -1.19 -1.25 -10.44
CA GLY A 53 -0.25 -0.47 -11.25
C GLY A 53 1.12 -1.12 -11.50
N GLY A 54 1.30 -2.41 -11.18
CA GLY A 54 2.54 -3.16 -11.39
C GLY A 54 3.63 -2.93 -10.33
N ILE A 55 3.26 -2.40 -9.16
CA ILE A 55 4.19 -2.15 -8.06
C ILE A 55 4.13 -3.33 -7.09
N ALA A 56 5.28 -3.86 -6.69
CA ALA A 56 5.35 -4.91 -5.67
C ALA A 56 4.67 -4.45 -4.36
N GLU A 57 3.83 -5.32 -3.81
CA GLU A 57 3.01 -5.07 -2.63
C GLU A 57 3.23 -6.17 -1.60
N VAL A 58 3.33 -5.75 -0.35
CA VAL A 58 3.60 -6.60 0.81
C VAL A 58 2.79 -6.08 1.99
N VAL A 59 2.47 -6.97 2.92
CA VAL A 59 1.81 -6.62 4.18
C VAL A 59 2.84 -6.76 5.30
N VAL A 60 2.89 -5.76 6.16
CA VAL A 60 3.65 -5.75 7.41
C VAL A 60 2.70 -5.47 8.55
N ASP A 61 3.12 -5.82 9.76
CA ASP A 61 2.39 -5.41 10.95
C ASP A 61 2.42 -3.89 11.11
N GLN A 62 1.42 -3.37 11.82
CA GLN A 62 1.32 -1.95 12.09
C GLN A 62 2.60 -1.47 12.81
N VAL A 63 3.33 -0.58 12.16
CA VAL A 63 4.51 0.05 12.77
C VAL A 63 4.03 1.14 13.72
N PRO A 64 4.35 1.07 15.02
CA PRO A 64 3.98 2.11 15.96
C PRO A 64 4.61 3.44 15.53
N PHE A 65 3.79 4.47 15.34
CA PHE A 65 4.29 5.81 15.11
C PHE A 65 4.45 6.49 16.47
N ILE A 66 5.69 6.60 16.94
CA ILE A 66 5.99 7.47 18.10
C ILE A 66 5.96 8.90 17.55
N LYS A 67 5.02 9.71 18.05
CA LYS A 67 4.95 11.14 17.76
C LYS A 67 6.01 11.91 18.53
#